data_AF-A0A9Y2AFX8-F1
#
_entry.id   AF-A0A9Y2AFX8-F1
#
_cell.length_a   1.000
_cell.length_b   1.000
_cell.length_c   1.000
_cell.angle_alpha   90.00
_cell.angle_beta   90.00
_cell.angle_gamma   90.00
#
_symmetry.space_group_name_H-M   'P 1'
#
loop_
_entity.id
_entity.type
_entity.pdbx_description
1 polymer ?
#
loop_
_entity_poly.entity_id
_entity_poly.type
_entity_poly.pdbx_seq_one_letter_code
_entity_poly.pdbx_strand_id
1 'polypeptide(L)'
;MPLPEGIRSQAVEYARKDLPGDLAWHVDYFNFIGDLELRKRLGQEFYAARYLYKLWEGLRVDEPWAIQAQVQLQVQQYASIYEAAIHYLLFVEASGEPVVKALPEYRALVKRELPGHIMDRIRKLPQADATDVIGAVYATRRTQESKIRFDSKVAAAVTLGMISDGLGHEIAGYYTARNYIHIHAELRQEDFDWQIEFARDAYRRLGPFREEVSAWLSTRKERV
;
A
#
# COMPACT_ATOMS: atom_id res chain seq x y z
N MET A 1 34.99 6.56 8.86
CA MET A 1 35.07 6.37 10.33
C MET A 1 33.77 6.88 10.95
N PRO A 2 33.20 6.19 11.95
CA PRO A 2 31.99 6.68 12.63
C PRO A 2 32.29 7.93 13.46
N LEU A 3 31.27 8.75 13.72
CA LEU A 3 31.36 9.88 14.64
C LEU A 3 31.79 9.42 16.05
N PRO A 4 32.39 10.29 16.88
CA PRO A 4 32.68 10.01 18.28
C PRO A 4 31.46 9.46 19.04
N GLU A 5 31.71 8.55 19.98
CA GLU A 5 30.64 7.83 20.70
C GLU A 5 29.64 8.78 21.38
N GLY A 6 30.12 9.82 22.06
CA GLY A 6 29.23 10.81 22.70
C GLY A 6 28.26 11.46 21.73
N ILE A 7 28.71 11.79 20.51
CA ILE A 7 27.88 12.41 19.47
C ILE A 7 26.86 11.39 18.93
N ARG A 8 27.30 10.14 18.70
CA ARG A 8 26.39 9.07 18.27
C ARG A 8 25.29 8.82 19.31
N SER A 9 25.65 8.76 20.59
CA SER A 9 24.70 8.54 21.68
C SER A 9 23.68 9.66 21.78
N GLN A 10 24.11 10.93 21.66
CA GLN A 10 23.20 12.07 21.66
C GLN A 10 22.22 12.04 20.48
N ALA A 11 22.69 11.71 19.27
CA ALA A 11 21.83 11.61 18.09
C ALA A 11 20.80 10.47 18.22
N VAL A 12 21.23 9.31 18.74
CA VAL A 12 20.35 8.16 18.99
C VAL A 12 19.31 8.49 20.07
N GLU A 13 19.73 9.13 21.16
CA GLU A 13 18.85 9.52 22.26
C GLU A 13 17.80 10.54 21.81
N TYR A 14 18.22 11.53 21.02
CA TYR A 14 17.31 12.51 20.41
C TYR A 14 16.21 11.82 19.60
N ALA A 15 16.59 10.90 18.71
CA ALA A 15 15.63 10.18 17.87
C ALA A 15 14.69 9.31 18.71
N ARG A 16 15.21 8.56 19.69
CA ARG A 16 14.42 7.66 20.54
C ARG A 16 13.43 8.37 21.44
N LYS A 17 13.74 9.58 21.91
CA LYS A 17 12.89 10.35 22.83
C LYS A 17 11.51 10.65 22.26
N ASP A 18 11.39 10.70 20.94
CA ASP A 18 10.14 10.99 20.24
C ASP A 18 9.35 9.73 19.87
N LEU A 19 9.96 8.54 20.01
CA LEU A 19 9.26 7.28 19.72
C LEU A 19 8.33 6.89 20.88
N PRO A 20 7.14 6.36 20.56
CA PRO A 20 6.28 5.74 21.57
C PRO A 20 6.88 4.41 22.02
N GLY A 21 7.57 4.43 23.16
CA GLY A 21 8.16 3.22 23.74
C GLY A 21 9.28 2.60 22.88
N ASP A 22 9.52 1.31 23.10
CA ASP A 22 10.56 0.54 22.42
C ASP A 22 10.02 -0.22 21.20
N LEU A 23 10.86 -1.06 20.59
CA LEU A 23 10.44 -1.89 19.48
C LEU A 23 9.29 -2.84 19.84
N ALA A 24 9.23 -3.35 21.08
CA ALA A 24 8.16 -4.24 21.52
C ALA A 24 6.81 -3.52 21.49
N TRP A 25 6.76 -2.26 21.96
CA TRP A 25 5.56 -1.42 21.85
C TRP A 25 5.09 -1.30 20.40
N HIS A 26 6.00 -1.10 19.44
CA HIS A 26 5.65 -0.96 18.02
C HIS A 26 5.16 -2.27 17.41
N VAL A 27 5.65 -3.41 17.88
CA VAL A 27 5.12 -4.73 17.49
C VAL A 27 3.71 -4.92 18.06
N ASP A 28 3.51 -4.59 19.33
CA ASP A 28 2.21 -4.68 20.00
C ASP A 28 1.17 -3.70 19.44
N TYR A 29 1.61 -2.61 18.80
CA TYR A 29 0.75 -1.70 18.06
C TYR A 29 -0.10 -2.44 17.00
N PHE A 30 0.47 -3.48 16.37
CA PHE A 30 -0.17 -4.30 15.36
C PHE A 30 -0.77 -5.60 15.93
N ASN A 31 -1.19 -5.61 17.20
CA ASN A 31 -1.75 -6.79 17.88
C ASN A 31 -2.99 -7.39 17.19
N PHE A 32 -3.65 -6.64 16.31
CA PHE A 32 -4.75 -7.10 15.47
C PHE A 32 -4.33 -8.07 14.35
N ILE A 33 -3.04 -8.22 14.08
CA ILE A 33 -2.49 -9.17 13.10
C ILE A 33 -2.06 -10.45 13.83
N GLY A 34 -2.74 -11.56 13.58
CA GLY A 34 -2.46 -12.85 14.22
C GLY A 34 -1.11 -13.47 13.84
N ASP A 35 -0.61 -13.17 12.65
CA ASP A 35 0.72 -13.60 12.18
C ASP A 35 1.83 -12.84 12.93
N LEU A 36 2.59 -13.57 13.75
CA LEU A 36 3.65 -13.01 14.59
C LEU A 36 4.85 -12.49 13.77
N GLU A 37 5.19 -13.13 12.66
CA GLU A 37 6.31 -12.71 11.82
C GLU A 37 5.96 -11.40 11.10
N LEU A 38 4.76 -11.35 10.51
CA LEU A 38 4.25 -10.14 9.89
C LEU A 38 4.12 -8.98 10.89
N ARG A 39 3.58 -9.26 12.08
CA ARG A 39 3.47 -8.26 13.16
C ARG A 39 4.83 -7.69 13.55
N LYS A 40 5.84 -8.55 13.71
CA LYS A 40 7.22 -8.11 13.98
C LYS A 40 7.76 -7.22 12.86
N ARG A 41 7.56 -7.62 11.60
CA ARG A 41 8.02 -6.86 10.45
C ARG A 41 7.37 -5.48 10.35
N LEU A 42 6.06 -5.40 10.58
CA LEU A 42 5.31 -4.13 10.60
C LEU A 42 5.75 -3.22 11.74
N GLY A 43 5.92 -3.76 12.95
CA GLY A 43 6.44 -3.00 14.09
C GLY A 43 7.86 -2.47 13.86
N GLN A 44 8.73 -3.26 13.22
CA GLN A 44 10.08 -2.82 12.82
C GLN A 44 10.04 -1.69 11.79
N GLU A 45 9.21 -1.80 10.75
CA GLU A 45 9.08 -0.73 9.76
C GLU A 45 8.50 0.54 10.38
N PHE A 46 7.51 0.41 11.27
CA PHE A 46 6.94 1.55 11.97
C PHE A 46 7.96 2.26 12.87
N TYR A 47 8.70 1.49 13.68
CA TYR A 47 9.79 1.99 14.51
C TYR A 47 10.86 2.67 13.64
N ALA A 48 11.29 2.01 12.57
CA ALA A 48 12.34 2.51 11.69
C ALA A 48 11.94 3.81 10.98
N ALA A 49 10.72 3.90 10.46
CA ALA A 49 10.23 5.09 9.78
C ALA A 49 10.26 6.32 10.70
N ARG A 50 9.78 6.18 11.94
CA ARG A 50 9.80 7.28 12.91
C ARG A 50 11.21 7.59 13.40
N TYR A 51 12.00 6.57 13.72
CA TYR A 51 13.37 6.74 14.21
C TYR A 51 14.26 7.43 13.18
N LEU A 52 14.19 7.00 11.91
CA LEU A 52 14.95 7.63 10.84
C LEU A 52 14.49 9.07 10.64
N TYR A 53 13.18 9.34 10.56
CA TYR A 53 12.69 10.72 10.46
C TYR A 53 13.30 11.64 11.54
N LYS A 54 13.29 11.21 12.81
CA LYS A 54 13.83 12.01 13.93
C LYS A 54 15.35 12.10 13.94
N LEU A 55 16.06 11.08 13.45
CA LEU A 55 17.51 11.15 13.29
C LEU A 55 17.90 12.24 12.26
N TRP A 56 17.21 12.29 11.12
CA TRP A 56 17.44 13.31 10.09
C TRP A 56 17.05 14.71 10.58
N GLU A 57 15.91 14.83 11.27
CA GLU A 57 15.47 16.08 11.92
C GLU A 57 16.52 16.58 12.93
N GLY A 58 17.08 15.68 13.76
CA GLY A 58 18.11 16.02 14.75
C GLY A 58 19.43 16.48 14.14
N LEU A 59 19.73 16.06 12.91
CA LEU A 59 20.90 16.51 12.15
C LEU A 59 20.66 17.84 11.41
N ARG A 60 19.41 18.34 11.36
CA ARG A 60 19.02 19.56 10.63
C ARG A 60 19.55 19.60 9.20
N VAL A 61 19.33 18.51 8.48
CA VAL A 61 19.72 18.41 7.06
C VAL A 61 18.64 19.11 6.23
N ASP A 62 18.80 20.42 6.03
CA ASP A 62 17.83 21.29 5.36
C ASP A 62 18.05 21.38 3.84
N GLU A 63 18.99 20.60 3.30
CA GLU A 63 19.24 20.54 1.87
C GLU A 63 18.05 19.90 1.12
N PRO A 64 17.60 20.47 -0.02
CA PRO A 64 16.43 19.98 -0.74
C PRO A 64 16.48 18.48 -1.10
N TRP A 65 17.65 17.98 -1.53
CA TRP A 65 17.83 16.56 -1.86
C TRP A 65 17.63 15.64 -0.65
N ALA A 66 17.98 16.11 0.54
CA ALA A 66 17.89 15.34 1.78
C ALA A 66 16.45 15.28 2.28
N ILE A 67 15.77 16.43 2.30
CA ILE A 67 14.34 16.51 2.63
C ILE A 67 13.56 15.60 1.68
N GLN A 68 13.88 15.65 0.39
CA GLN A 68 13.23 14.81 -0.61
C GLN A 68 13.46 13.31 -0.37
N ALA A 69 14.69 12.89 -0.13
CA ALA A 69 14.99 11.50 0.20
C ALA A 69 14.24 11.03 1.47
N GLN A 70 14.16 11.90 2.49
CA GLN A 70 13.46 11.62 3.74
C GLN A 70 11.94 11.46 3.52
N VAL A 71 11.33 12.32 2.70
CA VAL A 71 9.90 12.24 2.36
C VAL A 71 9.62 10.96 1.57
N GLN A 72 10.39 10.68 0.51
CA GLN A 72 10.24 9.47 -0.30
C GLN A 72 10.35 8.20 0.54
N LEU A 73 11.32 8.15 1.46
CA LEU A 73 11.51 7.02 2.36
C LEU A 73 10.31 6.83 3.28
N GLN A 74 9.81 7.90 3.91
CA GLN A 74 8.64 7.80 4.79
C GLN A 74 7.38 7.38 4.04
N VAL A 75 7.11 7.98 2.87
CA VAL A 75 5.98 7.60 2.02
C VAL A 75 6.05 6.12 1.67
N GLN A 76 7.23 5.63 1.27
CA GLN A 76 7.44 4.21 0.97
C GLN A 76 7.14 3.32 2.17
N GLN A 77 7.68 3.64 3.35
CA GLN A 77 7.55 2.81 4.54
C GLN A 77 6.11 2.77 5.03
N TYR A 78 5.44 3.92 5.17
CA TYR A 78 4.06 3.95 5.63
C TYR A 78 3.09 3.32 4.62
N ALA A 79 3.27 3.57 3.31
CA ALA A 79 2.47 2.90 2.28
C ALA A 79 2.62 1.37 2.35
N SER A 80 3.85 0.87 2.57
CA SER A 80 4.09 -0.57 2.74
C SER A 80 3.47 -1.15 4.01
N ILE A 81 3.43 -0.38 5.12
CA ILE A 81 2.73 -0.79 6.35
C ILE A 81 1.23 -0.98 6.08
N TYR A 82 0.58 0.02 5.47
CA TYR A 82 -0.84 -0.07 5.11
C TYR A 82 -1.11 -1.22 4.14
N GLU A 83 -0.26 -1.38 3.12
CA GLU A 83 -0.39 -2.44 2.13
C GLU A 83 -0.39 -3.83 2.79
N ALA A 84 0.61 -4.10 3.63
CA ALA A 84 0.75 -5.39 4.27
C ALA A 84 -0.38 -5.66 5.29
N ALA A 85 -0.76 -4.64 6.07
CA ALA A 85 -1.85 -4.78 7.05
C ALA A 85 -3.20 -5.04 6.36
N ILE A 86 -3.58 -4.24 5.36
CA ILE A 86 -4.84 -4.42 4.62
C ILE A 86 -4.84 -5.75 3.85
N HIS A 87 -3.71 -6.14 3.28
CA HIS A 87 -3.59 -7.45 2.64
C HIS A 87 -3.91 -8.58 3.61
N TYR A 88 -3.29 -8.58 4.80
CA TYR A 88 -3.56 -9.59 5.83
C TYR A 88 -5.03 -9.59 6.24
N LEU A 89 -5.62 -8.42 6.51
CA LEU A 89 -7.02 -8.32 6.93
C LEU A 89 -7.98 -8.88 5.87
N LEU A 90 -7.73 -8.64 4.58
CA LEU A 90 -8.58 -9.15 3.52
C LEU A 90 -8.39 -10.66 3.29
N PHE A 91 -7.15 -11.10 3.09
CA PHE A 91 -6.87 -12.47 2.62
C PHE A 91 -6.67 -13.48 3.74
N VAL A 92 -6.56 -13.04 5.00
CA VAL A 92 -6.55 -13.92 6.18
C VAL A 92 -7.86 -13.77 6.95
N GLU A 93 -8.13 -12.60 7.53
CA GLU A 93 -9.26 -12.38 8.45
C GLU A 93 -10.64 -12.34 7.74
N ALA A 94 -10.68 -11.89 6.49
CA ALA A 94 -11.91 -11.76 5.69
C ALA A 94 -11.92 -12.63 4.41
N SER A 95 -11.06 -13.65 4.33
CA SER A 95 -10.93 -14.52 3.14
C SER A 95 -12.24 -15.18 2.71
N GLY A 96 -13.15 -15.41 3.66
CA GLY A 96 -14.48 -15.96 3.44
C GLY A 96 -15.47 -15.02 2.76
N GLU A 97 -15.23 -13.70 2.82
CA GLU A 97 -16.20 -12.69 2.39
C GLU A 97 -16.39 -12.67 0.87
N PRO A 98 -17.64 -12.52 0.37
CA PRO A 98 -17.92 -12.50 -1.06
C PRO A 98 -17.12 -11.43 -1.83
N VAL A 99 -17.00 -10.24 -1.24
CA VAL A 99 -16.23 -9.13 -1.85
C VAL A 99 -14.75 -9.48 -2.00
N VAL A 100 -14.16 -10.19 -1.04
CA VAL A 100 -12.75 -10.63 -1.11
C VAL A 100 -12.57 -11.74 -2.13
N LYS A 101 -13.48 -12.72 -2.16
CA LYS A 101 -13.44 -13.83 -3.13
C LYS A 101 -13.55 -13.36 -4.59
N ALA A 102 -14.21 -12.23 -4.80
CA ALA A 102 -14.37 -11.57 -6.09
C ALA A 102 -13.19 -10.67 -6.47
N LEU A 103 -12.34 -10.23 -5.53
CA LEU A 103 -11.18 -9.35 -5.82
C LEU A 103 -10.24 -9.87 -6.93
N PRO A 104 -9.94 -11.18 -7.02
CA PRO A 104 -9.09 -11.69 -8.09
C PRO A 104 -9.80 -11.75 -9.45
N GLU A 105 -11.11 -11.57 -9.50
CA GLU A 105 -11.91 -11.75 -10.71
C GLU A 105 -11.88 -10.51 -11.60
N TYR A 106 -11.61 -10.72 -12.89
CA TYR A 106 -11.66 -9.66 -13.88
C TYR A 106 -12.25 -10.20 -15.18
N ARG A 107 -12.97 -9.33 -15.91
CA ARG A 107 -13.43 -9.65 -17.26
C ARG A 107 -12.30 -9.44 -18.26
N ALA A 108 -12.02 -10.47 -19.04
CA ALA A 108 -11.01 -10.45 -20.09
C ALA A 108 -11.58 -10.98 -21.40
N LEU A 109 -11.06 -10.46 -22.51
CA LEU A 109 -11.28 -11.05 -23.82
C LEU A 109 -10.43 -12.32 -23.94
N VAL A 110 -11.09 -13.45 -24.19
CA VAL A 110 -10.43 -14.73 -24.43
C VAL A 110 -10.65 -15.08 -25.88
N LYS A 111 -9.55 -15.36 -26.59
CA LYS A 111 -9.59 -15.81 -27.97
C LYS A 111 -10.49 -17.05 -28.09
N ARG A 112 -11.40 -17.00 -29.04
CA ARG A 112 -12.34 -18.07 -29.36
C ARG A 112 -12.29 -18.27 -30.87
N GLU A 113 -12.16 -19.52 -31.30
CA GLU A 113 -12.24 -19.82 -32.71
C GLU A 113 -13.66 -19.54 -33.22
N LEU A 114 -13.75 -18.74 -34.27
CA LEU A 114 -14.97 -18.52 -35.03
C LEU A 114 -15.01 -19.50 -36.20
N PRO A 115 -16.21 -19.86 -36.70
CA PRO A 115 -16.35 -20.68 -37.90
C PRO A 115 -15.53 -20.12 -39.07
N GLY A 116 -14.84 -20.99 -39.80
CA GLY A 116 -13.91 -20.61 -40.88
C GLY A 116 -14.55 -19.69 -41.93
N HIS A 117 -15.80 -19.97 -42.31
CA HIS A 117 -16.53 -19.15 -43.28
C HIS A 117 -16.74 -17.69 -42.84
N ILE A 118 -16.78 -17.40 -41.53
CA ILE A 118 -16.85 -16.03 -41.01
C ILE A 118 -15.47 -15.36 -41.07
N MET A 119 -14.43 -16.08 -40.63
CA MET A 119 -13.06 -15.59 -40.67
C MET A 119 -12.58 -15.30 -42.09
N ASP A 120 -12.98 -16.13 -43.07
CA ASP A 120 -12.64 -15.94 -44.48
C ASP A 120 -13.30 -14.69 -45.08
N ARG A 121 -14.50 -14.32 -44.61
CA ARG A 121 -15.14 -13.05 -44.99
C ARG A 121 -14.42 -11.86 -44.37
N ILE A 122 -14.00 -11.97 -43.11
CA ILE A 122 -13.25 -10.91 -42.41
C ILE A 122 -11.90 -10.67 -43.10
N ARG A 123 -11.16 -11.73 -43.44
CA ARG A 123 -9.85 -11.64 -44.11
C ARG A 123 -9.90 -11.03 -45.52
N LYS A 124 -11.08 -11.03 -46.16
CA LYS A 124 -11.29 -10.42 -47.49
C LYS A 124 -11.65 -8.94 -47.43
N LEU A 125 -11.80 -8.37 -46.24
CA LEU A 125 -12.07 -6.95 -46.08
C LEU A 125 -10.87 -6.11 -46.57
N PRO A 126 -11.11 -4.96 -47.22
CA PRO A 126 -10.05 -4.11 -47.78
C PRO A 126 -9.36 -3.25 -46.69
N GLN A 127 -9.11 -3.84 -45.52
CA GLN A 127 -8.37 -3.24 -44.43
C GLN A 127 -7.03 -3.96 -44.23
N ALA A 128 -5.99 -3.19 -43.91
CA ALA A 128 -4.63 -3.72 -43.76
C ALA A 128 -4.48 -4.70 -42.58
N ASP A 129 -5.33 -4.58 -41.55
CA ASP A 129 -5.33 -5.42 -40.34
C ASP A 129 -6.31 -6.60 -40.43
N ALA A 130 -6.98 -6.81 -41.57
CA ALA A 130 -8.00 -7.85 -41.74
C ALA A 130 -7.47 -9.28 -41.47
N THR A 131 -6.18 -9.51 -41.66
CA THR A 131 -5.51 -10.79 -41.35
C THR A 131 -5.23 -10.99 -39.86
N ASP A 132 -5.18 -9.90 -39.09
CA ASP A 132 -4.85 -9.89 -37.66
C ASP A 132 -6.10 -9.96 -36.76
N VAL A 133 -7.30 -9.81 -37.34
CA VAL A 133 -8.56 -9.93 -36.62
C VAL A 133 -8.74 -11.34 -36.05
N ILE A 134 -9.03 -11.43 -34.76
CA ILE A 134 -9.34 -12.68 -34.06
C ILE A 134 -10.74 -12.64 -33.44
N GLY A 135 -11.38 -13.80 -33.38
CA GLY A 135 -12.57 -13.97 -32.56
C GLY A 135 -12.22 -13.97 -31.07
N ALA A 136 -13.02 -13.28 -30.26
CA ALA A 136 -12.88 -13.28 -28.81
C ALA A 136 -14.25 -13.20 -28.11
N VAL A 137 -14.33 -13.78 -26.91
CA VAL A 137 -15.49 -13.68 -26.03
C VAL A 137 -15.06 -13.14 -24.67
N TYR A 138 -15.94 -12.39 -24.00
CA TYR A 138 -15.71 -12.01 -22.62
C TYR A 138 -15.82 -13.24 -21.72
N ALA A 139 -14.78 -13.47 -20.92
CA ALA A 139 -14.77 -14.50 -19.89
C ALA A 139 -14.26 -13.91 -18.57
N THR A 140 -14.75 -14.45 -17.45
CA THR A 140 -14.19 -14.16 -16.13
C THR A 140 -12.90 -14.94 -15.97
N ARG A 141 -11.81 -14.22 -15.67
CA ARG A 141 -10.50 -14.78 -15.32
C ARG A 141 -10.17 -14.42 -13.88
N ARG A 142 -9.26 -15.18 -13.28
CA ARG A 142 -8.75 -14.94 -11.94
C ARG A 142 -7.28 -14.56 -12.01
N THR A 143 -6.86 -13.58 -11.23
CA THR A 143 -5.45 -13.20 -11.05
C THR A 143 -4.91 -13.75 -9.72
N GLN A 144 -3.61 -13.58 -9.49
CA GLN A 144 -2.98 -13.86 -8.20
C GLN A 144 -3.16 -12.67 -7.26
N GLU A 145 -3.21 -12.90 -5.95
CA GLU A 145 -3.41 -11.87 -4.92
C GLU A 145 -2.34 -10.75 -4.96
N SER A 146 -1.11 -11.12 -5.34
CA SER A 146 0.01 -10.20 -5.55
C SER A 146 -0.19 -9.22 -6.70
N LYS A 147 -1.06 -9.53 -7.66
CA LYS A 147 -1.36 -8.72 -8.84
C LYS A 147 -2.63 -7.88 -8.70
N ILE A 148 -3.37 -8.05 -7.60
CA ILE A 148 -4.56 -7.25 -7.32
C ILE A 148 -4.09 -5.85 -6.90
N ARG A 149 -4.60 -4.83 -7.60
CA ARG A 149 -4.28 -3.43 -7.32
C ARG A 149 -4.62 -3.09 -5.88
N PHE A 150 -3.75 -2.30 -5.24
CA PHE A 150 -3.97 -1.89 -3.85
C PHE A 150 -5.24 -1.06 -3.68
N ASP A 151 -5.56 -0.16 -4.61
CA ASP A 151 -6.82 0.61 -4.57
C ASP A 151 -8.06 -0.29 -4.48
N SER A 152 -8.04 -1.44 -5.18
CA SER A 152 -9.13 -2.43 -5.11
C SER A 152 -9.19 -3.12 -3.75
N LYS A 153 -8.04 -3.37 -3.12
CA LYS A 153 -7.97 -3.92 -1.75
C LYS A 153 -8.54 -2.91 -0.75
N VAL A 154 -8.14 -1.64 -0.84
CA VAL A 154 -8.66 -0.56 0.00
C VAL A 154 -10.18 -0.42 -0.18
N ALA A 155 -10.68 -0.41 -1.42
CA ALA A 155 -12.12 -0.34 -1.68
C ALA A 155 -12.89 -1.53 -1.07
N ALA A 156 -12.33 -2.74 -1.12
CA ALA A 156 -12.92 -3.89 -0.44
C ALA A 156 -12.91 -3.74 1.09
N ALA A 157 -11.83 -3.20 1.66
CA ALA A 157 -11.75 -2.93 3.10
C ALA A 157 -12.82 -1.91 3.55
N VAL A 158 -13.03 -0.84 2.78
CA VAL A 158 -14.11 0.14 3.01
C VAL A 158 -15.48 -0.54 2.90
N THR A 159 -15.70 -1.34 1.84
CA THR A 159 -16.97 -2.05 1.63
C THR A 159 -17.31 -3.00 2.78
N LEU A 160 -16.29 -3.62 3.40
CA LEU A 160 -16.46 -4.50 4.57
C LEU A 160 -16.64 -3.74 5.88
N GLY A 161 -16.55 -2.41 5.88
CA GLY A 161 -16.54 -1.58 7.08
C GLY A 161 -15.31 -1.79 7.95
N MET A 162 -14.20 -2.29 7.39
CA MET A 162 -12.91 -2.41 8.11
C MET A 162 -12.34 -1.03 8.43
N ILE A 163 -12.52 -0.11 7.49
CA ILE A 163 -12.07 1.28 7.56
C ILE A 163 -13.14 2.20 6.96
N SER A 164 -13.17 3.46 7.39
CA SER A 164 -14.06 4.48 6.86
C SER A 164 -13.67 4.89 5.43
N ASP A 165 -14.65 5.37 4.66
CA ASP A 165 -14.44 5.79 3.27
C ASP A 165 -13.37 6.91 3.15
N GLY A 166 -13.44 7.90 4.05
CA GLY A 166 -12.45 8.99 4.10
C GLY A 166 -11.03 8.47 4.38
N LEU A 167 -10.88 7.58 5.36
CA LEU A 167 -9.58 6.98 5.66
C LEU A 167 -9.07 6.09 4.51
N GLY A 168 -9.96 5.35 3.87
CA GLY A 168 -9.65 4.56 2.67
C GLY A 168 -9.15 5.42 1.52
N HIS A 169 -9.81 6.56 1.26
CA HIS A 169 -9.36 7.49 0.22
C HIS A 169 -7.96 8.04 0.49
N GLU A 170 -7.69 8.43 1.73
CA GLU A 170 -6.36 8.89 2.15
C GLU A 170 -5.30 7.78 1.98
N ILE A 171 -5.55 6.56 2.45
CA ILE A 171 -4.62 5.43 2.34
C ILE A 171 -4.32 5.07 0.87
N ALA A 172 -5.33 5.07 -0.01
CA ALA A 172 -5.12 4.85 -1.44
C ALA A 172 -4.27 5.98 -2.06
N GLY A 173 -4.47 7.22 -1.61
CA GLY A 173 -3.61 8.36 -1.94
C GLY A 173 -2.15 8.14 -1.53
N TYR A 174 -1.91 7.63 -0.32
CA TYR A 174 -0.57 7.37 0.20
C TYR A 174 0.19 6.35 -0.67
N TYR A 175 -0.52 5.29 -1.08
CA TYR A 175 0.04 4.29 -1.97
C TYR A 175 0.30 4.82 -3.38
N THR A 176 -0.57 5.70 -3.89
CA THR A 176 -0.33 6.38 -5.17
C THR A 176 0.90 7.29 -5.08
N ALA A 177 1.07 7.99 -3.96
CA ALA A 177 2.19 8.90 -3.74
C ALA A 177 3.55 8.19 -3.80
N ARG A 178 3.61 6.91 -3.39
CA ARG A 178 4.78 6.03 -3.56
C ARG A 178 5.29 5.99 -5.00
N ASN A 179 4.42 6.08 -6.01
CA ASN A 179 4.86 6.04 -7.41
C ASN A 179 5.73 7.25 -7.79
N TYR A 180 5.61 8.37 -7.07
CA TYR A 180 6.44 9.56 -7.27
C TYR A 180 7.85 9.43 -6.69
N ILE A 181 8.20 8.29 -6.09
CA ILE A 181 9.58 7.95 -5.75
C ILE A 181 10.40 7.65 -7.02
N HIS A 182 9.74 7.25 -8.11
CA HIS A 182 10.42 7.06 -9.38
C HIS A 182 10.78 8.42 -10.01
N ILE A 183 12.06 8.66 -10.28
CA ILE A 183 12.59 9.94 -10.80
C ILE A 183 11.77 10.49 -11.99
N HIS A 184 11.35 9.65 -12.95
CA HIS A 184 10.52 10.11 -14.07
C HIS A 184 9.09 10.52 -13.69
N ALA A 185 8.52 9.95 -12.64
CA ALA A 185 7.22 10.37 -12.11
C ALA A 185 7.37 11.60 -11.23
N GLU A 186 8.44 11.66 -10.45
CA GLU A 186 8.85 12.80 -9.63
C GLU A 186 9.05 14.06 -10.48
N LEU A 187 9.81 13.99 -11.58
CA LEU A 187 10.04 15.13 -12.49
C LEU A 187 8.75 15.67 -13.15
N ARG A 188 7.64 14.91 -13.08
CA ARG A 188 6.33 15.33 -13.59
C ARG A 188 5.44 15.93 -12.49
N GLN A 189 5.87 15.89 -11.23
CA GLN A 189 5.19 16.48 -10.09
C GLN A 189 5.98 17.69 -9.60
N GLU A 190 5.34 18.85 -9.59
CA GLU A 190 5.97 20.10 -9.14
C GLU A 190 5.67 20.40 -7.66
N ASP A 191 4.78 19.63 -7.02
CA ASP A 191 4.30 19.89 -5.66
C ASP A 191 4.99 19.01 -4.61
N PHE A 192 6.08 19.55 -4.07
CA PHE A 192 6.85 18.92 -2.99
C PHE A 192 6.17 19.07 -1.62
N ASP A 193 5.45 20.18 -1.39
CA ASP A 193 4.73 20.44 -0.15
C ASP A 193 3.63 19.41 0.08
N TRP A 194 2.93 19.04 -1.00
CA TRP A 194 2.00 17.91 -1.01
C TRP A 194 2.65 16.65 -0.42
N GLN A 195 3.83 16.22 -0.91
CA GLN A 195 4.49 15.00 -0.43
C GLN A 195 4.89 15.04 1.05
N ILE A 196 5.26 16.23 1.57
CA ILE A 196 5.55 16.42 3.00
C ILE A 196 4.29 16.21 3.83
N GLU A 197 3.16 16.77 3.40
CA GLU A 197 1.86 16.53 4.05
C GLU A 197 1.50 15.05 4.03
N PHE A 198 1.74 14.35 2.90
CA PHE A 198 1.55 12.90 2.79
C PHE A 198 2.32 12.11 3.84
N ALA A 199 3.63 12.32 3.98
CA ALA A 199 4.45 11.57 4.94
C ALA A 199 3.97 11.78 6.39
N ARG A 200 3.63 13.03 6.72
CA ARG A 200 3.13 13.41 8.06
C ARG A 200 1.77 12.77 8.34
N ASP A 201 0.85 12.86 7.39
CA ASP A 201 -0.52 12.43 7.60
C ASP A 201 -0.61 10.90 7.54
N ALA A 202 0.20 10.23 6.72
CA ALA A 202 0.34 8.78 6.72
C ALA A 202 0.76 8.20 8.09
N TYR A 203 1.68 8.86 8.81
CA TYR A 203 2.00 8.51 10.20
C TYR A 203 0.80 8.72 11.13
N ARG A 204 0.16 9.89 11.06
CA ARG A 204 -0.96 10.25 11.95
C ARG A 204 -2.17 9.33 11.78
N ARG A 205 -2.41 8.84 10.56
CA ARG A 205 -3.52 7.95 10.24
C ARG A 205 -3.34 6.51 10.72
N LEU A 206 -2.15 6.11 11.19
CA LEU A 206 -1.96 4.79 11.78
C LEU A 206 -2.82 4.60 13.03
N GLY A 207 -3.07 5.67 13.79
CA GLY A 207 -3.92 5.66 14.99
C GLY A 207 -5.37 5.31 14.64
N PRO A 208 -6.07 6.18 13.88
CA PRO A 208 -7.42 5.91 13.39
C PRO A 208 -7.55 4.56 12.66
N PHE A 209 -6.56 4.19 11.83
CA PHE A 209 -6.56 2.90 11.14
C PHE A 209 -6.58 1.73 12.13
N ARG A 210 -5.73 1.75 13.15
CA ARG A 210 -5.71 0.71 14.18
C ARG A 210 -7.03 0.64 14.93
N GLU A 211 -7.61 1.77 15.30
CA GLU A 211 -8.87 1.85 16.04
C GLU A 211 -10.02 1.24 15.25
N GLU A 212 -10.21 1.67 14.00
CA GLU A 212 -11.27 1.17 13.11
C GLU A 212 -11.13 -0.34 12.85
N VAL A 213 -9.92 -0.81 12.53
CA VAL A 213 -9.66 -2.24 12.29
C VAL A 213 -9.90 -3.07 13.55
N SER A 214 -9.47 -2.59 14.72
CA SER A 214 -9.66 -3.32 15.99
C SER A 214 -11.13 -3.39 16.37
N ALA A 215 -11.89 -2.31 16.14
CA ALA A 215 -13.34 -2.31 16.33
C ALA A 215 -14.02 -3.30 15.38
N TRP A 216 -13.68 -3.27 14.10
CA TRP A 216 -14.20 -4.19 13.09
C TRP A 216 -13.93 -5.66 13.46
N LEU A 217 -12.71 -6.01 13.86
CA LEU A 217 -12.37 -7.37 14.32
C LEU A 217 -13.17 -7.80 15.55
N SER A 218 -13.38 -6.89 16.49
CA SER A 218 -14.15 -7.18 17.71
C SER A 218 -15.60 -7.52 17.37
N THR A 219 -16.24 -6.74 16.51
CA THR A 219 -17.62 -7.01 16.05
C THR A 219 -17.77 -8.33 15.28
N ARG A 220 -16.69 -8.81 14.63
CA ARG A 220 -16.70 -10.10 13.94
C ARG A 220 -16.59 -11.28 14.88
N LYS A 221 -15.76 -11.18 15.92
CA LYS A 221 -15.62 -12.23 16.93
C LYS A 221 -16.92 -12.48 17.70
N GLU A 222 -17.78 -11.48 17.82
CA GLU A 222 -19.11 -11.60 18.43
C GLU A 222 -20.16 -12.27 17.52
N ARG A 223 -19.91 -12.33 16.21
CA ARG A 223 -20.83 -12.89 15.20
C ARG A 223 -20.52 -14.35 14.84
N VAL A 224 -19.39 -14.88 15.27
CA VAL A 224 -18.94 -16.27 15.09
C VAL A 224 -19.20 -17.05 16.36
#